data_AF-A0A1C5U2F1-F1
#
_entry.id   AF-A0A1C5U2F1-F1
#
_cell.length_a   1.000
_cell.length_b   1.000
_cell.length_c   1.000
_cell.angle_alpha   90.00
_cell.angle_beta   90.00
_cell.angle_gamma   90.00
#
_symmetry.space_group_name_H-M   'P 1'
#
loop_
_entity.id
_entity.type
_entity.pdbx_description
1 polymer ?
#
loop_
_entity_poly.entity_id
_entity_poly.type
_entity_poly.pdbx_seq_one_letter_code
_entity_poly.pdbx_strand_id
1 'polypeptide(L)'
;MSDEKKGKVFLISMTVIIVLLFLSQGAYPKYKAGKYEEEQKKIAAEQKKVDAKAEDYIEEYASQLQDKMRLAGVDDLIVTYDDLTDDIFKKYTSSEEVNYTYYYAVSYSSESIDQIYAEDTQDGSYESFIRLMENEQNVMNEGHAPGNHNHDIEYGDQTITVYIGNADRSSAINIKGHQGTEYCLDTSNGQSKLLVGGVTVNAVQEEEEPETAESSSNTSTAGGRLGGDSFDTSTSNGNASTRRTDPYDVYDYDDPDDFAEEWAEEFGDGDYDDGYDDAYDYWEDAWY
;
A
#
# COMPACT_ATOMS: atom_id res chain seq x y z
N MET A 1 -3.80 -31.70 16.26
CA MET A 1 -4.45 -31.09 17.45
C MET A 1 -3.36 -30.47 18.31
N SER A 2 -3.05 -29.20 18.05
CA SER A 2 -2.25 -28.37 18.94
C SER A 2 -2.97 -27.02 19.02
N ASP A 3 -3.62 -26.79 20.15
CA ASP A 3 -4.28 -25.52 20.48
C ASP A 3 -3.20 -24.49 20.80
N GLU A 4 -2.86 -23.64 19.83
CA GLU A 4 -2.13 -22.40 20.12
C GLU A 4 -3.13 -21.33 20.54
N LYS A 5 -3.18 -21.08 21.85
CA LYS A 5 -3.84 -19.91 22.43
C LYS A 5 -3.15 -18.65 21.90
N LYS A 6 -3.68 -18.07 20.83
CA LYS A 6 -3.38 -16.70 20.43
C LYS A 6 -3.80 -15.76 21.57
N GLY A 7 -2.82 -15.13 22.21
CA GLY A 7 -3.03 -14.12 23.24
C GLY A 7 -3.71 -12.91 22.62
N LYS A 8 -4.98 -12.69 22.94
CA LYS A 8 -5.71 -11.48 22.55
C LYS A 8 -5.12 -10.28 23.31
N VAL A 9 -4.37 -9.44 22.62
CA VAL A 9 -4.01 -8.10 23.11
C VAL A 9 -5.25 -7.23 22.90
N PHE A 10 -5.95 -6.89 23.99
CA PHE A 10 -7.09 -5.98 23.95
C PHE A 10 -6.58 -4.57 23.60
N LEU A 11 -7.00 -4.04 22.45
CA LEU A 11 -6.81 -2.64 22.07
C LEU A 11 -7.70 -1.77 22.95
N ILE A 12 -7.06 -0.93 23.76
CA ILE A 12 -7.72 -0.02 24.69
C ILE A 12 -7.71 1.38 24.05
N SER A 13 -8.89 1.86 23.66
CA SER A 13 -9.11 3.20 23.08
C SER A 13 -8.48 4.32 23.91
N MET A 14 -8.01 5.39 23.25
CA MET A 14 -7.30 6.51 23.86
C MET A 14 -8.12 7.26 24.94
N THR A 15 -9.46 7.24 24.86
CA THR A 15 -10.34 7.72 25.94
C THR A 15 -10.22 6.86 27.21
N VAL A 16 -10.03 5.56 27.04
CA VAL A 16 -9.77 4.63 28.16
C VAL A 16 -8.37 4.84 28.72
N ILE A 17 -7.37 5.19 27.89
CA ILE A 17 -6.03 5.58 28.35
C ILE A 17 -6.07 6.88 29.17
N ILE A 18 -6.83 7.90 28.74
CA ILE A 18 -7.00 9.14 29.49
C ILE A 18 -7.66 8.87 30.85
N VAL A 19 -8.70 8.01 30.89
CA VAL A 19 -9.34 7.58 32.15
C VAL A 19 -8.38 6.76 33.04
N LEU A 20 -7.53 5.91 32.46
CA LEU A 20 -6.46 5.18 33.16
C LEU A 20 -5.32 6.09 33.65
N LEU A 21 -5.01 7.18 32.94
CA LEU A 21 -4.03 8.18 33.38
C LEU A 21 -4.54 8.97 34.59
N PHE A 22 -5.83 9.34 34.61
CA PHE A 22 -6.47 9.91 35.80
C PHE A 22 -6.48 8.94 37.00
N LEU A 23 -6.41 7.61 36.79
CA LEU A 23 -6.32 6.59 37.85
C LEU A 23 -4.94 6.50 38.53
N SER A 24 -3.86 7.00 37.90
CA SER A 24 -2.51 6.98 38.50
C SER A 24 -2.29 8.04 39.58
N GLN A 25 -3.12 9.09 39.61
CA GLN A 25 -3.09 10.12 40.64
C GLN A 25 -3.99 9.71 41.81
N GLY A 26 -3.49 8.74 42.60
CA GLY A 26 -4.23 7.98 43.60
C GLY A 26 -4.84 8.78 44.76
N ALA A 27 -5.99 9.40 44.55
CA ALA A 27 -6.78 10.01 45.63
C ALA A 27 -8.29 9.88 45.43
N TYR A 28 -8.88 8.69 45.57
CA TYR A 28 -10.35 8.57 45.64
C TYR A 28 -10.89 7.59 46.72
N PRO A 29 -11.85 8.01 47.57
CA PRO A 29 -12.39 7.22 48.68
C PRO A 29 -13.41 6.15 48.25
N LYS A 30 -13.39 5.01 48.96
CA LYS A 30 -14.14 3.74 48.73
C LYS A 30 -15.66 3.85 48.45
N TYR A 31 -16.33 4.95 48.80
CA TYR A 31 -17.77 5.13 48.55
C TYR A 31 -18.11 5.45 47.08
N LYS A 32 -17.11 5.88 46.29
CA LYS A 32 -17.26 6.10 44.84
C LYS A 32 -16.91 4.86 43.99
N ALA A 33 -16.33 3.82 44.59
CA ALA A 33 -15.84 2.64 43.88
C ALA A 33 -16.97 1.77 43.29
N GLY A 34 -18.09 1.59 44.00
CA GLY A 34 -19.20 0.75 43.51
C GLY A 34 -19.93 1.33 42.29
N LYS A 35 -20.17 2.65 42.26
CA LYS A 35 -20.72 3.34 41.08
C LYS A 35 -19.75 3.31 39.90
N TYR A 36 -18.45 3.42 40.19
CA TYR A 36 -17.39 3.39 39.18
C TYR A 36 -17.23 2.00 38.55
N GLU A 37 -17.32 0.92 39.33
CA GLU A 37 -17.31 -0.46 38.80
C GLU A 37 -18.52 -0.74 37.91
N GLU A 38 -19.70 -0.21 38.24
CA GLU A 38 -20.91 -0.35 37.43
C GLU A 38 -20.79 0.41 36.10
N GLU A 39 -20.22 1.62 36.14
CA GLU A 39 -19.94 2.44 34.95
C GLU A 39 -18.88 1.79 34.04
N GLN A 40 -17.80 1.24 34.60
CA GLN A 40 -16.81 0.47 33.83
C GLN A 40 -17.42 -0.78 33.16
N LYS A 41 -18.28 -1.51 33.88
CA LYS A 41 -18.99 -2.67 33.31
C LYS A 41 -19.90 -2.27 32.16
N LYS A 42 -20.55 -1.11 32.25
CA LYS A 42 -21.40 -0.58 31.18
C LYS A 42 -20.57 -0.23 29.95
N ILE A 43 -19.46 0.49 30.11
CA ILE A 43 -18.53 0.84 29.03
C ILE A 43 -17.97 -0.43 28.37
N ALA A 44 -17.51 -1.40 29.15
CA ALA A 44 -16.98 -2.66 28.61
C ALA A 44 -18.06 -3.48 27.88
N ALA A 45 -19.30 -3.49 28.38
CA ALA A 45 -20.41 -4.17 27.71
C ALA A 45 -20.83 -3.47 26.41
N GLU A 46 -20.71 -2.16 26.34
CA GLU A 46 -20.95 -1.36 25.14
C GLU A 46 -19.85 -1.57 24.10
N GLN A 47 -18.58 -1.49 24.50
CA GLN A 47 -17.45 -1.79 23.63
C GLN A 47 -17.58 -3.19 23.01
N LYS A 48 -17.92 -4.20 23.82
CA LYS A 48 -18.12 -5.57 23.32
C LYS A 48 -19.21 -5.67 22.25
N LYS A 49 -20.25 -4.83 22.31
CA LYS A 49 -21.30 -4.81 21.28
C LYS A 49 -20.84 -4.12 19.99
N VAL A 50 -20.02 -3.09 20.13
CA VAL A 50 -19.42 -2.39 18.99
C VAL A 50 -18.42 -3.30 18.29
N ASP A 51 -17.53 -3.95 19.05
CA ASP A 51 -16.58 -4.93 18.53
C ASP A 51 -17.31 -6.03 17.74
N ALA A 52 -18.37 -6.60 18.33
CA ALA A 52 -19.17 -7.61 17.66
C ALA A 52 -19.83 -7.12 16.37
N LYS A 53 -20.25 -5.85 16.31
CA LYS A 53 -20.85 -5.27 15.09
C LYS A 53 -19.83 -5.11 13.96
N ALA A 54 -18.61 -4.69 14.28
CA ALA A 54 -17.53 -4.59 13.31
C ALA A 54 -17.10 -5.99 12.83
N GLU A 55 -16.98 -6.95 13.75
CA GLU A 55 -16.63 -8.36 13.47
C GLU A 55 -17.70 -9.04 12.59
N ASP A 56 -18.99 -8.88 12.93
CA ASP A 56 -20.11 -9.40 12.12
C ASP A 56 -20.06 -8.84 10.68
N TYR A 57 -19.74 -7.55 10.53
CA TYR A 57 -19.65 -6.90 9.22
C TYR A 57 -18.48 -7.43 8.37
N ILE A 58 -17.26 -7.52 8.93
CA ILE A 58 -16.11 -8.04 8.17
C ILE A 58 -16.28 -9.52 7.82
N GLU A 59 -16.91 -10.32 8.69
CA GLU A 59 -17.20 -11.73 8.42
C GLU A 59 -18.17 -11.88 7.25
N GLU A 60 -19.26 -11.12 7.25
CA GLU A 60 -20.22 -11.08 6.12
C GLU A 60 -19.53 -10.59 4.83
N TYR A 61 -18.76 -9.51 4.94
CA TYR A 61 -18.02 -8.95 3.82
C TYR A 61 -17.07 -9.97 3.17
N ALA A 62 -16.21 -10.61 3.98
CA ALA A 62 -15.24 -11.59 3.50
C ALA A 62 -15.94 -12.80 2.86
N SER A 63 -17.05 -13.26 3.44
CA SER A 63 -17.85 -14.35 2.85
C SER A 63 -18.42 -13.97 1.49
N GLN A 64 -19.00 -12.76 1.35
CA GLN A 64 -19.56 -12.30 0.09
C GLN A 64 -18.48 -12.08 -0.97
N LEU A 65 -17.34 -11.52 -0.59
CA LEU A 65 -16.20 -11.32 -1.50
C LEU A 65 -15.67 -12.67 -2.00
N GLN A 66 -15.50 -13.64 -1.10
CA GLN A 66 -15.07 -14.99 -1.45
C GLN A 66 -15.99 -15.65 -2.49
N ASP A 67 -17.31 -15.57 -2.30
CA ASP A 67 -18.27 -16.15 -3.24
C ASP A 67 -18.19 -15.49 -4.63
N LYS A 68 -17.97 -14.18 -4.70
CA LYS A 68 -17.78 -13.48 -5.98
C LYS A 68 -16.46 -13.87 -6.65
N MET A 69 -15.38 -13.94 -5.90
CA MET A 69 -14.07 -14.24 -6.43
C MET A 69 -13.97 -15.69 -6.92
N ARG A 70 -14.60 -16.65 -6.24
CA ARG A 70 -14.73 -18.03 -6.76
C ARG A 70 -15.41 -18.12 -8.12
N LEU A 71 -16.29 -17.17 -8.45
CA LEU A 71 -16.93 -17.11 -9.76
C LEU A 71 -16.04 -16.45 -10.83
N ALA A 72 -14.95 -15.79 -10.45
CA ALA A 72 -14.04 -15.07 -11.33
C ALA A 72 -12.99 -15.97 -12.00
N GLY A 73 -12.56 -17.03 -11.33
CA GLY A 73 -11.70 -18.05 -11.93
C GLY A 73 -11.08 -19.06 -10.97
N VAL A 74 -10.93 -18.73 -9.68
CA VAL A 74 -10.30 -19.59 -8.68
C VAL A 74 -11.35 -20.22 -7.76
N ASP A 75 -11.88 -21.38 -8.15
CA ASP A 75 -13.01 -22.07 -7.48
C ASP A 75 -12.80 -22.31 -5.97
N ASP A 76 -11.57 -22.57 -5.55
CA ASP A 76 -11.22 -22.90 -4.17
C ASP A 76 -10.65 -21.70 -3.40
N LEU A 77 -10.79 -20.48 -3.93
CA LEU A 77 -10.29 -19.28 -3.27
C LEU A 77 -10.88 -19.14 -1.86
N ILE A 78 -10.03 -18.75 -0.92
CA ILE A 78 -10.36 -18.45 0.46
C ILE A 78 -9.98 -16.99 0.72
N VAL A 79 -10.94 -16.22 1.24
CA VAL A 79 -10.73 -14.87 1.74
C VAL A 79 -10.67 -14.91 3.25
N THR A 80 -9.58 -14.41 3.83
CA THR A 80 -9.42 -14.24 5.28
C THR A 80 -9.19 -12.78 5.61
N TYR A 81 -9.32 -12.42 6.88
CA TYR A 81 -9.05 -11.08 7.36
C TYR A 81 -8.30 -11.09 8.69
N ASP A 82 -7.53 -10.04 8.93
CA ASP A 82 -6.81 -9.78 10.17
C ASP A 82 -7.07 -8.36 10.67
N ASP A 83 -7.15 -8.19 11.99
CA ASP A 83 -7.25 -6.89 12.65
C ASP A 83 -5.94 -6.11 12.46
N LEU A 84 -6.01 -4.87 11.98
CA LEU A 84 -4.85 -3.98 11.92
C LEU A 84 -4.74 -3.16 13.22
N THR A 85 -3.56 -3.18 13.84
CA THR A 85 -3.32 -2.45 15.10
C THR A 85 -3.13 -0.95 14.91
N ASP A 86 -3.56 -0.21 15.93
CA ASP A 86 -3.59 1.25 16.11
C ASP A 86 -2.28 2.03 15.78
N ASP A 87 -1.12 1.38 15.71
CA ASP A 87 0.17 2.05 15.41
C ASP A 87 0.29 2.47 13.94
N ILE A 88 -0.38 1.79 13.01
CA ILE A 88 -0.55 2.28 11.62
C ILE A 88 -1.55 3.45 11.58
N PHE A 89 -2.48 3.48 12.54
CA PHE A 89 -3.56 4.47 12.64
C PHE A 89 -3.10 5.81 13.22
N LYS A 90 -2.28 5.82 14.28
CA LYS A 90 -1.83 7.05 14.96
C LYS A 90 -0.96 7.99 14.12
N LYS A 91 -0.36 7.51 13.03
CA LYS A 91 0.41 8.35 12.12
C LYS A 91 -0.48 9.34 11.33
N TYR A 92 -1.82 9.12 11.30
CA TYR A 92 -2.69 9.78 10.32
C TYR A 92 -4.02 10.35 10.86
N THR A 93 -4.31 10.31 12.17
CA THR A 93 -5.56 10.89 12.70
C THR A 93 -5.32 11.89 13.81
N SER A 94 -5.52 13.18 13.49
CA SER A 94 -5.37 14.34 14.39
C SER A 94 -6.71 14.87 14.91
N SER A 95 -7.76 14.04 15.05
CA SER A 95 -9.11 14.53 15.40
C SER A 95 -9.62 14.04 16.75
N GLU A 96 -10.29 14.96 17.46
CA GLU A 96 -10.74 14.83 18.85
C GLU A 96 -12.14 14.18 19.01
N GLU A 97 -12.79 13.71 17.93
CA GLU A 97 -14.12 13.12 17.97
C GLU A 97 -14.04 11.59 17.87
N VAL A 98 -14.22 10.92 19.01
CA VAL A 98 -14.08 9.47 19.18
C VAL A 98 -15.30 8.73 18.63
N ASN A 99 -15.36 8.59 17.31
CA ASN A 99 -16.15 7.55 16.66
C ASN A 99 -15.44 6.19 16.82
N TYR A 100 -16.20 5.09 16.78
CA TYR A 100 -15.60 3.76 16.84
C TYR A 100 -15.04 3.40 15.47
N THR A 101 -13.73 3.21 15.37
CA THR A 101 -13.07 2.92 14.09
C THR A 101 -12.36 1.57 14.13
N TYR A 102 -12.56 0.76 13.09
CA TYR A 102 -11.94 -0.55 12.92
C TYR A 102 -11.26 -0.63 11.56
N TYR A 103 -10.12 -1.31 11.49
CA TYR A 103 -9.35 -1.52 10.27
C TYR A 103 -9.07 -3.01 10.10
N TYR A 104 -9.44 -3.56 8.95
CA TYR A 104 -9.21 -4.95 8.61
C TYR A 104 -8.37 -5.05 7.35
N ALA A 105 -7.35 -5.92 7.38
CA ALA A 105 -6.63 -6.34 6.20
C ALA A 105 -7.25 -7.63 5.68
N VAL A 106 -7.59 -7.70 4.39
CA VAL A 106 -8.00 -8.95 3.74
C VAL A 106 -6.82 -9.63 3.07
N SER A 107 -6.90 -10.95 2.93
CA SER A 107 -5.87 -11.79 2.32
C SER A 107 -6.50 -12.95 1.56
N TYR A 108 -5.81 -13.41 0.52
CA TYR A 108 -6.34 -14.39 -0.43
C TYR A 108 -5.43 -15.61 -0.49
N SER A 109 -6.03 -16.79 -0.49
CA SER A 109 -5.30 -18.05 -0.65
C SER A 109 -6.09 -19.06 -1.46
N SER A 110 -5.40 -20.03 -2.05
CA SER A 110 -6.00 -21.11 -2.84
C SER A 110 -5.10 -22.34 -2.80
N GLU A 111 -5.69 -23.54 -2.74
CA GLU A 111 -4.96 -24.80 -2.86
C GLU A 111 -4.62 -25.14 -4.32
N SER A 112 -5.37 -24.59 -5.28
CA SER A 112 -5.28 -24.89 -6.71
C SER A 112 -4.43 -23.90 -7.52
N ILE A 113 -4.20 -22.67 -7.02
CA ILE A 113 -3.51 -21.61 -7.78
C ILE A 113 -2.11 -22.01 -8.28
N ASP A 114 -1.36 -22.81 -7.51
CA ASP A 114 -0.05 -23.33 -7.91
C ASP A 114 -0.17 -24.20 -9.18
N GLN A 115 -1.23 -25.02 -9.27
CA GLN A 115 -1.51 -25.88 -10.41
C GLN A 115 -2.03 -25.08 -11.60
N ILE A 116 -2.96 -24.14 -11.38
CA ILE A 116 -3.48 -23.24 -12.41
C ILE A 116 -2.34 -22.49 -13.09
N TYR A 117 -1.41 -21.93 -12.29
CA TYR A 117 -0.22 -21.26 -12.81
C TYR A 117 0.62 -22.19 -13.69
N ALA A 118 0.90 -23.41 -13.24
CA ALA A 118 1.72 -24.37 -13.99
C ALA A 118 1.06 -24.81 -15.32
N GLU A 119 -0.26 -24.93 -15.36
CA GLU A 119 -1.02 -25.30 -16.54
C GLU A 119 -1.11 -24.12 -17.54
N ASP A 120 -1.45 -22.92 -17.05
CA ASP A 120 -1.63 -21.72 -17.87
C ASP A 120 -0.32 -21.19 -18.46
N THR A 121 0.82 -21.56 -17.88
CA THR A 121 2.15 -21.14 -18.34
C THR A 121 2.95 -22.24 -19.04
N GLN A 122 2.32 -23.38 -19.31
CA GLN A 122 2.99 -24.55 -19.90
C GLN A 122 3.58 -24.26 -21.29
N ASP A 123 2.99 -23.34 -22.05
CA ASP A 123 3.44 -22.94 -23.39
C ASP A 123 4.48 -21.81 -23.37
N GLY A 124 4.86 -21.33 -22.18
CA GLY A 124 5.78 -20.21 -21.97
C GLY A 124 5.11 -18.83 -22.03
N SER A 125 3.79 -18.76 -22.25
CA SER A 125 3.02 -17.52 -22.17
C SER A 125 2.44 -17.34 -20.76
N TYR A 126 2.35 -16.10 -20.29
CA TYR A 126 1.68 -15.77 -19.02
C TYR A 126 0.25 -15.23 -19.22
N GLU A 127 -0.18 -15.05 -20.47
CA GLU A 127 -1.41 -14.34 -20.82
C GLU A 127 -2.67 -14.94 -20.18
N SER A 128 -2.80 -16.27 -20.20
CA SER A 128 -3.95 -16.96 -19.61
C SER A 128 -4.03 -16.73 -18.10
N PHE A 129 -2.89 -16.86 -17.41
CA PHE A 129 -2.80 -16.66 -15.97
C PHE A 129 -2.99 -15.19 -15.58
N ILE A 130 -2.42 -14.25 -16.34
CA ILE A 130 -2.60 -12.81 -16.13
C ILE A 130 -4.08 -12.46 -16.22
N ARG A 131 -4.77 -12.91 -17.27
CA ARG A 131 -6.21 -12.66 -17.43
C ARG A 131 -7.04 -13.23 -16.28
N LEU A 132 -6.67 -14.41 -15.76
CA LEU A 132 -7.31 -14.97 -14.57
C LEU A 132 -7.10 -14.06 -13.35
N MET A 133 -5.86 -13.66 -13.08
CA MET A 133 -5.53 -12.76 -11.97
C MET A 133 -6.19 -11.38 -12.11
N GLU A 134 -6.33 -10.85 -13.33
CA GLU A 134 -7.05 -9.59 -13.61
C GLU A 134 -8.54 -9.70 -13.26
N ASN A 135 -9.18 -10.82 -13.58
CA ASN A 135 -10.57 -11.05 -13.20
C ASN A 135 -10.75 -11.05 -11.67
N GLU A 136 -9.85 -11.73 -10.96
CA GLU A 136 -9.83 -11.77 -9.49
C GLU A 136 -9.58 -10.36 -8.90
N GLN A 137 -8.63 -9.62 -9.46
CA GLN A 137 -8.32 -8.23 -9.04
C GLN A 137 -9.52 -7.29 -9.26
N ASN A 138 -10.26 -7.46 -10.36
CA ASN A 138 -11.46 -6.67 -10.63
C ASN A 138 -12.53 -6.90 -9.57
N VAL A 139 -12.80 -8.15 -9.20
CA VAL A 139 -13.76 -8.47 -8.13
C VAL A 139 -13.29 -7.95 -6.77
N MET A 140 -11.99 -8.07 -6.47
CA MET A 140 -11.38 -7.47 -5.28
C MET A 140 -11.66 -5.96 -5.22
N ASN A 141 -11.35 -5.23 -6.31
CA ASN A 141 -11.53 -3.78 -6.38
C ASN A 141 -13.00 -3.34 -6.37
N GLU A 142 -13.94 -4.16 -6.87
CA GLU A 142 -15.38 -3.94 -6.70
C GLU A 142 -15.82 -4.10 -5.24
N GLY A 143 -15.17 -5.00 -4.50
CA GLY A 143 -15.42 -5.21 -3.08
C GLY A 143 -14.81 -4.11 -2.21
N HIS A 144 -13.56 -3.74 -2.48
CA HIS A 144 -12.85 -2.63 -1.85
C HIS A 144 -11.77 -2.11 -2.81
N ALA A 145 -11.98 -0.93 -3.37
CA ALA A 145 -10.95 -0.27 -4.17
C ALA A 145 -9.84 0.31 -3.26
N PRO A 146 -8.60 0.44 -3.76
CA PRO A 146 -7.53 1.18 -3.08
C PRO A 146 -8.03 2.57 -2.61
N GLY A 147 -7.86 2.89 -1.33
CA GLY A 147 -8.26 4.16 -0.72
C GLY A 147 -9.17 4.05 0.51
N ASN A 148 -10.00 5.07 0.75
CA ASN A 148 -10.94 5.16 1.88
C ASN A 148 -12.19 4.26 1.70
N HIS A 149 -12.02 2.96 1.46
CA HIS A 149 -13.15 2.03 1.54
C HIS A 149 -13.54 1.85 3.00
N ASN A 150 -14.47 2.70 3.44
CA ASN A 150 -15.08 2.63 4.74
C ASN A 150 -16.57 2.29 4.65
N HIS A 151 -17.05 1.61 5.67
CA HIS A 151 -18.47 1.36 5.87
C HIS A 151 -18.88 1.88 7.24
N ASP A 152 -19.90 2.74 7.25
CA ASP A 152 -20.44 3.31 8.47
C ASP A 152 -21.67 2.52 8.93
N ILE A 153 -21.61 1.98 10.14
CA ILE A 153 -22.69 1.27 10.80
C ILE A 153 -23.27 2.19 11.88
N GLU A 154 -24.55 2.53 11.74
CA GLU A 154 -25.26 3.31 12.76
C GLU A 154 -25.44 2.49 14.05
N TYR A 155 -25.07 3.08 15.19
CA TYR A 155 -25.22 2.49 16.52
C TYR A 155 -25.70 3.54 17.54
N GLY A 156 -27.03 3.70 17.62
CA GLY A 156 -27.62 4.73 18.48
C GLY A 156 -27.28 6.13 17.95
N ASP A 157 -26.64 6.95 18.80
CA ASP A 157 -26.17 8.29 18.42
C ASP A 157 -24.70 8.28 17.94
N GLN A 158 -24.10 7.10 17.80
CA GLN A 158 -22.70 6.91 17.41
C GLN A 158 -22.61 6.19 16.07
N THR A 159 -21.48 6.39 15.39
CA THR A 159 -21.12 5.68 14.15
C THR A 159 -19.95 4.75 14.41
N ILE A 160 -20.05 3.53 13.88
CA ILE A 160 -18.94 2.58 13.78
C ILE A 160 -18.43 2.61 12.35
N THR A 161 -17.22 3.08 12.13
CA THR A 161 -16.60 3.13 10.81
C THR A 161 -15.64 1.94 10.65
N VAL A 162 -15.87 1.12 9.63
CA VAL A 162 -15.04 -0.05 9.32
C VAL A 162 -14.30 0.18 8.01
N TYR A 163 -12.98 0.21 8.06
CA TYR A 163 -12.10 0.29 6.89
C TYR A 163 -11.61 -1.11 6.49
N ILE A 164 -11.65 -1.39 5.20
CA ILE A 164 -11.22 -2.67 4.63
C ILE A 164 -10.25 -2.42 3.49
N GLY A 165 -9.13 -3.14 3.47
CA GLY A 165 -8.17 -3.06 2.38
C GLY A 165 -7.14 -4.17 2.40
N ASN A 166 -6.19 -4.11 1.47
CA ASN A 166 -4.97 -4.90 1.57
C ASN A 166 -4.06 -4.33 2.67
N ALA A 167 -3.23 -5.19 3.29
CA ALA A 167 -2.34 -4.78 4.39
C ALA A 167 -1.34 -3.68 3.98
N ASP A 168 -0.91 -3.68 2.73
CA ASP A 168 -0.02 -2.70 2.10
C ASP A 168 -0.77 -1.52 1.44
N ARG A 169 -2.11 -1.51 1.50
CA ARG A 169 -3.01 -0.56 0.83
C ARG A 169 -2.83 -0.49 -0.69
N SER A 170 -2.18 -1.49 -1.29
CA SER A 170 -2.03 -1.56 -2.73
C SER A 170 -3.35 -1.98 -3.39
N SER A 171 -3.49 -1.67 -4.67
CA SER A 171 -4.53 -2.26 -5.52
C SER A 171 -4.13 -3.60 -6.10
N ALA A 172 -2.92 -4.08 -5.78
CA ALA A 172 -2.41 -5.34 -6.28
C ALA A 172 -3.13 -6.50 -5.58
N ILE A 173 -3.48 -7.54 -6.35
CA ILE A 173 -4.00 -8.77 -5.78
C ILE A 173 -2.83 -9.71 -5.51
N ASN A 174 -2.76 -10.29 -4.31
CA ASN A 174 -1.78 -11.32 -3.96
C ASN A 174 -2.51 -12.59 -3.47
N ILE A 175 -2.41 -13.67 -4.25
CA ILE A 175 -2.99 -14.97 -3.90
C ILE A 175 -1.87 -15.91 -3.46
N LYS A 176 -1.98 -16.43 -2.25
CA LYS A 176 -1.02 -17.40 -1.69
C LYS A 176 -1.41 -18.83 -2.03
N GLY A 177 -0.51 -19.55 -2.69
CA GLY A 177 -0.66 -20.97 -3.01
C GLY A 177 -0.39 -21.88 -1.82
N HIS A 178 -0.79 -23.15 -1.95
CA HIS A 178 -0.60 -24.19 -0.94
C HIS A 178 0.88 -24.39 -0.57
N GLN A 179 1.78 -24.25 -1.55
CA GLN A 179 3.22 -24.40 -1.33
C GLN A 179 3.86 -23.16 -0.70
N GLY A 180 3.07 -22.10 -0.44
CA GLY A 180 3.53 -20.83 0.08
C GLY A 180 4.05 -19.86 -0.97
N THR A 181 3.99 -20.23 -2.26
CA THR A 181 4.26 -19.31 -3.37
C THR A 181 3.21 -18.21 -3.39
N GLU A 182 3.66 -16.97 -3.59
CA GLU A 182 2.79 -15.80 -3.71
C GLU A 182 2.69 -15.38 -5.18
N TYR A 183 1.46 -15.22 -5.66
CA TYR A 183 1.14 -14.78 -7.00
C TYR A 183 0.54 -13.39 -6.90
N CYS A 184 1.34 -12.38 -7.25
CA CYS A 184 0.95 -10.99 -7.14
C CYS A 184 0.77 -10.38 -8.54
N LEU A 185 -0.38 -9.77 -8.78
CA LEU A 185 -0.65 -9.00 -9.99
C LEU A 185 -0.85 -7.53 -9.62
N ASP A 186 0.00 -6.69 -10.19
CA ASP A 186 -0.09 -5.23 -10.09
C ASP A 186 -0.40 -4.63 -11.46
N THR A 187 -1.41 -3.75 -11.51
CA THR A 187 -1.92 -3.09 -12.72
C THR A 187 -1.88 -1.56 -12.58
N SER A 188 -1.28 -1.04 -11.50
CA SER A 188 -1.23 0.40 -11.19
C SER A 188 -0.58 1.25 -12.29
N ASN A 189 0.45 0.72 -12.95
CA ASN A 189 1.20 1.42 -14.00
C ASN A 189 0.56 1.29 -15.40
N GLY A 190 -0.69 0.85 -15.49
CA GLY A 190 -1.40 0.63 -16.76
C GLY A 190 -0.93 -0.59 -17.55
N GLN A 191 0.09 -1.29 -17.07
CA GLN A 191 0.55 -2.58 -17.58
C GLN A 191 0.45 -3.64 -16.48
N SER A 192 0.00 -4.83 -16.86
CA SER A 192 -0.11 -5.98 -15.96
C SER A 192 1.30 -6.50 -15.63
N LYS A 193 1.70 -6.36 -14.36
CA LYS A 193 2.98 -6.85 -13.83
C LYS A 193 2.71 -8.04 -12.92
N LEU A 194 3.13 -9.22 -13.36
CA LEU A 194 2.97 -10.48 -12.62
C LEU A 194 4.26 -10.81 -11.87
N LEU A 195 4.16 -10.96 -10.55
CA LEU A 195 5.21 -11.42 -9.68
C LEU A 195 4.88 -12.81 -9.13
N VAL A 196 5.85 -13.72 -9.18
CA VAL A 196 5.76 -15.08 -8.62
C VAL A 196 6.87 -15.25 -7.61
N GLY A 197 6.52 -15.46 -6.35
CA GLY A 197 7.49 -15.50 -5.24
C GLY A 197 8.34 -14.22 -5.14
N GLY A 198 7.76 -13.07 -5.51
CA GLY A 198 8.43 -11.77 -5.50
C GLY A 198 9.27 -11.44 -6.74
N VAL A 199 9.34 -12.32 -7.74
CA VAL A 199 10.09 -12.08 -8.98
C VAL A 199 9.14 -11.77 -10.13
N THR A 200 9.39 -10.69 -10.87
CA THR A 200 8.61 -10.37 -12.08
C THR A 200 8.88 -11.39 -13.18
N VAL A 201 7.83 -12.04 -13.70
CA VAL A 201 7.97 -13.15 -14.68
C VAL A 201 7.54 -12.77 -16.11
N ASN A 202 6.72 -11.74 -16.26
CA ASN A 202 6.15 -11.32 -17.54
C ASN A 202 6.76 -10.01 -18.07
N ALA A 203 7.99 -9.67 -17.66
CA ALA A 203 8.69 -8.52 -18.20
C ALA A 203 8.84 -8.68 -19.72
N VAL A 204 8.32 -7.70 -20.46
CA VAL A 204 8.55 -7.60 -21.91
C VAL A 204 10.05 -7.47 -22.08
N GLN A 205 10.68 -8.39 -22.82
CA GLN A 205 12.01 -8.12 -23.36
C GLN A 205 11.85 -6.89 -24.26
N GLU A 206 12.43 -5.76 -23.89
CA GLU A 206 12.80 -4.78 -24.91
C GLU A 206 13.68 -5.55 -25.89
N GLU A 207 13.16 -5.83 -27.09
CA GLU A 207 13.96 -6.37 -28.18
C GLU A 207 15.09 -5.37 -28.40
N GLU A 208 16.30 -5.69 -27.94
CA GLU A 208 17.50 -5.04 -28.43
C GLU A 208 17.50 -5.24 -29.95
N GLU A 209 17.22 -4.16 -30.70
CA GLU A 209 17.38 -4.11 -32.14
C GLU A 209 18.73 -4.74 -32.50
N PRO A 210 18.79 -5.71 -33.44
CA PRO A 210 20.05 -6.36 -33.76
C PRO A 210 20.97 -5.35 -34.44
N GLU A 211 21.90 -4.79 -33.66
CA GLU A 211 23.06 -4.01 -34.12
C GLU A 211 23.74 -4.78 -35.26
N THR A 212 23.55 -4.26 -36.48
CA THR A 212 24.12 -4.82 -37.70
C THR A 212 25.64 -4.86 -37.56
N ALA A 213 26.20 -6.07 -37.56
CA ALA A 213 27.62 -6.32 -37.55
C ALA A 213 28.30 -5.75 -38.81
N GLU A 214 28.82 -4.53 -38.73
CA GLU A 214 29.80 -4.00 -39.68
C GLU A 214 31.21 -4.30 -39.17
N SER A 215 31.78 -5.36 -39.72
CA SER A 215 33.20 -5.72 -39.62
C SER A 215 34.09 -4.62 -40.22
N SER A 216 34.99 -4.03 -39.42
CA SER A 216 36.33 -3.70 -39.94
C SER A 216 37.39 -3.61 -38.83
N SER A 217 38.58 -4.03 -39.24
CA SER A 217 39.69 -4.55 -38.45
C SER A 217 40.83 -3.52 -38.23
N ASN A 218 41.60 -3.74 -37.15
CA ASN A 218 43.01 -3.38 -36.91
C ASN A 218 43.31 -1.88 -36.68
N THR A 219 44.03 -1.43 -35.63
CA THR A 219 45.42 -1.78 -35.24
C THR A 219 45.78 -1.13 -33.88
N SER A 220 46.70 -1.76 -33.17
CA SER A 220 47.34 -1.33 -31.90
C SER A 220 48.45 -0.26 -32.07
N THR A 221 48.66 0.62 -31.07
CA THR A 221 49.99 0.95 -30.43
C THR A 221 49.90 2.05 -29.34
N ALA A 222 50.62 1.78 -28.25
CA ALA A 222 51.13 2.55 -27.11
C ALA A 222 51.12 4.10 -27.04
N GLY A 223 50.84 4.60 -25.81
CA GLY A 223 51.78 5.38 -25.00
C GLY A 223 51.61 6.91 -24.91
N GLY A 224 51.63 7.44 -23.68
CA GLY A 224 52.20 8.78 -23.38
C GLY A 224 51.26 9.84 -22.79
N ARG A 225 51.69 10.37 -21.64
CA ARG A 225 51.09 11.43 -20.80
C ARG A 225 51.12 12.84 -21.44
N LEU A 226 50.17 13.71 -21.06
CA LEU A 226 50.30 15.01 -20.35
C LEU A 226 49.25 16.06 -20.79
N GLY A 227 48.53 16.60 -19.80
CA GLY A 227 48.01 17.97 -19.59
C GLY A 227 47.48 18.83 -20.75
N GLY A 228 46.36 19.52 -20.51
CA GLY A 228 45.99 20.69 -21.30
C GLY A 228 44.49 20.99 -21.31
N ASP A 229 44.11 21.91 -20.43
CA ASP A 229 42.80 22.53 -20.31
C ASP A 229 42.49 23.41 -21.54
N SER A 230 41.31 23.28 -22.13
CA SER A 230 40.58 24.40 -22.76
C SER A 230 39.18 24.00 -23.20
N PHE A 231 38.26 24.86 -22.80
CA PHE A 231 36.90 25.04 -23.24
C PHE A 231 36.83 25.25 -24.77
N ASP A 232 35.84 24.66 -25.43
CA ASP A 232 34.81 25.37 -26.22
C ASP A 232 33.93 24.41 -27.05
N THR A 233 32.65 24.39 -26.69
CA THR A 233 31.51 24.76 -27.55
C THR A 233 31.28 23.98 -28.87
N SER A 234 30.20 23.17 -28.87
CA SER A 234 29.07 23.19 -29.83
C SER A 234 28.67 21.86 -30.55
N THR A 235 27.36 21.60 -30.46
CA THR A 235 26.42 21.15 -31.53
C THR A 235 26.00 19.67 -31.66
N SER A 236 24.70 19.48 -31.36
CA SER A 236 23.66 18.62 -31.97
C SER A 236 23.75 17.08 -31.92
N ASN A 237 22.75 16.45 -31.31
CA ASN A 237 21.58 15.92 -32.03
C ASN A 237 20.44 15.56 -31.06
N GLY A 238 19.24 16.07 -31.34
CA GLY A 238 18.07 15.89 -30.51
C GLY A 238 17.31 14.60 -30.80
N ASN A 239 16.61 14.12 -29.78
CA ASN A 239 15.29 13.54 -29.94
C ASN A 239 14.33 14.37 -29.08
N ALA A 240 13.30 14.91 -29.70
CA ALA A 240 12.38 15.86 -29.09
C ALA A 240 11.16 15.13 -28.53
N SER A 241 10.95 15.22 -27.21
CA SER A 241 9.62 15.12 -26.59
C SER A 241 9.43 16.29 -25.60
N THR A 242 9.03 17.44 -26.13
CA THR A 242 8.22 18.53 -25.53
C THR A 242 8.45 19.08 -24.10
N ARG A 243 9.39 18.62 -23.27
CA ARG A 243 9.60 19.17 -21.91
C ARG A 243 10.65 20.28 -21.87
N ARG A 244 10.39 21.39 -22.58
CA ARG A 244 11.27 22.56 -22.54
C ARG A 244 10.47 23.79 -22.16
N THR A 245 10.51 24.14 -20.87
CA THR A 245 11.06 25.39 -20.32
C THR A 245 10.74 25.37 -18.82
N ASP A 246 11.26 24.40 -18.08
CA ASP A 246 11.19 24.43 -16.62
C ASP A 246 12.44 25.17 -16.12
N PRO A 247 12.32 26.33 -15.46
CA PRO A 247 13.46 27.08 -14.93
C PRO A 247 14.19 26.38 -13.77
N TYR A 248 13.59 25.35 -13.16
CA TYR A 248 14.14 24.64 -11.99
C TYR A 248 14.57 23.20 -12.30
N ASP A 249 14.52 22.79 -13.57
CA ASP A 249 14.97 21.47 -14.04
C ASP A 249 14.44 20.31 -13.18
N VAL A 250 13.16 20.35 -12.78
CA VAL A 250 12.48 19.37 -11.90
C VAL A 250 12.70 17.93 -12.35
N TYR A 251 12.76 17.70 -13.66
CA TYR A 251 12.95 16.37 -14.24
C TYR A 251 14.37 15.77 -14.05
N ASP A 252 15.31 16.54 -13.50
CA ASP A 252 16.65 16.07 -13.14
C ASP A 252 16.71 15.47 -11.71
N TYR A 253 15.60 15.55 -10.95
CA TYR A 253 15.47 15.02 -9.60
C TYR A 253 14.52 13.83 -9.56
N ASP A 254 15.01 12.69 -9.04
CA ASP A 254 14.24 11.45 -8.90
C ASP A 254 13.38 11.41 -7.61
N ASP A 255 13.67 12.28 -6.63
CA ASP A 255 13.00 12.38 -5.33
C ASP A 255 12.54 13.84 -5.09
N PRO A 256 11.26 14.09 -4.74
CA PRO A 256 10.80 15.44 -4.40
C PRO A 256 11.49 16.04 -3.19
N ASP A 257 11.93 15.23 -2.22
CA ASP A 257 12.63 15.74 -1.04
C ASP A 257 13.98 16.35 -1.45
N ASP A 258 14.71 15.71 -2.38
CA ASP A 258 15.98 16.21 -2.91
C ASP A 258 15.81 17.53 -3.68
N PHE A 259 14.71 17.68 -4.43
CA PHE A 259 14.36 18.94 -5.10
C PHE A 259 14.00 20.03 -4.10
N ALA A 260 13.13 19.72 -3.14
CA ALA A 260 12.67 20.67 -2.14
C ALA A 260 13.82 21.14 -1.23
N GLU A 261 14.75 20.26 -0.86
CA GLU A 261 15.94 20.64 -0.08
C GLU A 261 16.84 21.65 -0.81
N GLU A 262 16.98 21.55 -2.14
CA GLU A 262 17.81 22.45 -2.93
C GLU A 262 17.12 23.79 -3.22
N TRP A 263 15.81 23.79 -3.42
CA TRP A 263 15.06 24.95 -3.86
C TRP A 263 14.23 25.65 -2.77
N ALA A 264 14.10 25.07 -1.57
CA ALA A 264 13.34 25.64 -0.47
C ALA A 264 13.70 27.11 -0.16
N GLU A 265 14.99 27.47 -0.15
CA GLU A 265 15.38 28.87 0.11
C GLU A 265 14.97 29.83 -1.01
N GLU A 266 14.89 29.37 -2.26
CA GLU A 266 14.48 30.19 -3.42
C GLU A 266 12.95 30.38 -3.45
N PHE A 267 12.19 29.32 -3.15
CA PHE A 267 10.73 29.38 -3.08
C PHE A 267 10.23 30.13 -1.84
N GLY A 268 10.96 30.03 -0.73
CA GLY A 268 10.62 30.69 0.53
C GLY A 268 11.14 32.11 0.71
N ASP A 269 11.58 32.80 -0.36
CA ASP A 269 12.17 34.14 -0.31
C ASP A 269 13.34 34.27 0.71
N GLY A 270 14.09 33.17 0.93
CA GLY A 270 15.16 33.04 1.91
C GLY A 270 14.76 32.42 3.26
N ASP A 271 13.52 31.96 3.41
CA ASP A 271 13.04 31.16 4.54
C ASP A 271 12.89 29.68 4.14
N TYR A 272 13.81 28.85 4.60
CA TYR A 272 13.86 27.43 4.27
C TYR A 272 12.61 26.66 4.73
N ASP A 273 12.07 27.00 5.91
CA ASP A 273 10.96 26.23 6.50
C ASP A 273 9.64 26.48 5.75
N ASP A 274 9.43 27.69 5.24
CA ASP A 274 8.23 28.06 4.49
C ASP A 274 8.34 27.65 3.01
N GLY A 275 9.54 27.67 2.42
CA GLY A 275 9.72 27.37 1.00
C GLY A 275 9.86 25.89 0.64
N TYR A 276 10.05 25.00 1.63
CA TYR A 276 10.11 23.55 1.39
C TYR A 276 8.79 23.01 0.84
N ASP A 277 7.67 23.41 1.45
CA ASP A 277 6.33 23.00 1.00
C ASP A 277 6.04 23.56 -0.41
N ASP A 278 6.42 24.82 -0.68
CA ASP A 278 6.21 25.45 -1.99
C ASP A 278 7.06 24.81 -3.11
N ALA A 279 8.29 24.37 -2.79
CA ALA A 279 9.13 23.62 -3.74
C ALA A 279 8.60 22.20 -3.97
N TYR A 280 8.09 21.54 -2.93
CA TYR A 280 7.47 20.22 -3.04
C TYR A 280 6.22 20.26 -3.94
N ASP A 281 5.34 21.25 -3.74
CA ASP A 281 4.15 21.48 -4.56
C ASP A 281 4.52 21.75 -6.04
N TYR A 282 5.59 22.52 -6.29
CA TYR A 282 6.08 22.77 -7.64
C TYR A 282 6.57 21.49 -8.34
N TRP A 283 7.27 20.62 -7.60
CA TRP A 283 7.72 19.34 -8.11
C TRP A 283 6.53 18.45 -8.46
N GLU A 284 5.53 18.32 -7.58
CA GLU A 284 4.32 17.52 -7.83
C GLU A 284 3.55 18.01 -9.06
N ASP A 285 3.37 19.33 -9.20
CA ASP A 285 2.65 19.95 -10.33
C ASP A 285 3.36 19.70 -11.68
N ALA A 286 4.67 19.47 -11.71
CA ALA A 286 5.41 19.18 -12.93
C ALA A 286 5.15 17.77 -13.49
N TRP A 287 4.56 16.88 -12.68
CA TRP A 287 4.24 15.49 -13.03
C TRP A 287 2.75 15.25 -13.36
N TYR A 288 1.89 16.27 -13.22
CA TYR A 288 0.46 16.24 -13.54
C TYR A 288 0.07 17.11 -14.75
#